data_AF-A0A3G1KYK3-F1
#
_entry.id   AF-A0A3G1KYK3-F1
#
_cell.length_a   1.000
_cell.length_b   1.000
_cell.length_c   1.000
_cell.angle_alpha   90.00
_cell.angle_beta   90.00
_cell.angle_gamma   90.00
#
_symmetry.space_group_name_H-M   'P 1'
#
loop_
_entity.id
_entity.type
_entity.pdbx_description
1 polymer ?
#
loop_
_entity_poly.entity_id
_entity_poly.type
_entity_poly.pdbx_seq_one_letter_code
_entity_poly.pdbx_strand_id
1 'polypeptide(L)'
;MKKKLLTVLFTAALFCLSATAALADDPRDFIYIYPDESANYNFVFDVSDGSVDTPEIHLIGMLSDYTEDELTAEEAARLTWSVPGTDAATLSAASGNDVVITVTGRDEDITVTATYDNPTTADISVPIFLVGEDEDDTASTVSSINVTVDGYTVPDVNLPNYTIPLFDVGTVTGDNDNDVLNYNPSVIHAALYALEVANDNDAYVWGDPNWDWDYVTPANVTLISEGAYLSAVYSDNSTNGYWMFTVNSADPGHAASAHQLHANDSIAWTYYHY
;
A
#
# COMPACT_ATOMS: atom_id res chain seq x y z
N MET A 1 -47.95 47.01 -33.16
CA MET A 1 -47.84 45.68 -32.51
C MET A 1 -46.97 44.68 -33.30
N LYS A 2 -45.74 45.05 -33.71
CA LYS A 2 -44.82 44.13 -34.43
C LYS A 2 -43.37 44.12 -33.95
N LYS A 3 -43.04 44.87 -32.87
CA LYS A 3 -41.67 45.00 -32.35
C LYS A 3 -41.39 44.25 -31.04
N LYS A 4 -42.36 43.52 -30.49
CA LYS A 4 -42.21 42.77 -29.22
C LYS A 4 -42.18 41.24 -29.36
N LEU A 5 -42.36 40.71 -30.58
CA LEU A 5 -42.35 39.27 -30.82
C LEU A 5 -40.95 38.74 -31.22
N LEU A 6 -40.08 39.60 -31.75
CA LEU A 6 -38.77 39.19 -32.27
C LEU A 6 -37.72 38.99 -31.16
N THR A 7 -37.87 39.70 -30.02
CA THR A 7 -36.92 39.61 -28.91
C THR A 7 -37.09 38.32 -28.10
N VAL A 8 -38.31 37.78 -28.01
CA VAL A 8 -38.58 36.55 -27.24
C VAL A 8 -38.11 35.29 -27.98
N LEU A 9 -38.13 35.27 -29.31
CA LEU A 9 -37.59 34.14 -30.08
C LEU A 9 -36.05 34.08 -30.08
N PHE A 10 -35.37 35.23 -29.96
CA PHE A 10 -33.90 35.24 -29.91
C PHE A 10 -33.36 34.80 -28.54
N THR A 11 -34.08 35.04 -27.45
CA THR A 11 -33.70 34.56 -26.11
C THR A 11 -33.95 33.07 -25.93
N ALA A 12 -35.00 32.51 -26.55
CA ALA A 12 -35.24 31.07 -26.53
C ALA A 12 -34.22 30.30 -27.39
N ALA A 13 -33.79 30.85 -28.52
CA ALA A 13 -32.72 30.25 -29.33
C ALA A 13 -31.36 30.30 -28.63
N LEU A 14 -31.07 31.32 -27.82
CA LEU A 14 -29.82 31.41 -27.06
C LEU A 14 -29.81 30.52 -25.80
N PHE A 15 -30.98 30.20 -25.23
CA PHE A 15 -31.10 29.23 -24.13
C PHE A 15 -31.16 27.76 -24.59
N CYS A 16 -31.47 27.51 -25.87
CA CYS A 16 -31.39 26.16 -26.45
C CYS A 16 -30.02 25.83 -27.06
N LEU A 17 -29.10 26.79 -27.16
CA LEU A 17 -27.73 26.59 -27.66
C LEU A 17 -26.67 26.44 -26.56
N SER A 18 -27.07 26.50 -25.28
CA SER A 18 -26.21 26.19 -24.13
C SER A 18 -26.63 24.89 -23.41
N ALA A 19 -27.48 24.07 -24.02
CA ALA A 19 -27.94 22.79 -23.47
C ALA A 19 -27.47 21.56 -24.28
N THR A 20 -26.51 21.76 -25.19
CA THR A 20 -25.76 20.67 -25.85
C THR A 20 -24.30 21.04 -25.90
N ALA A 21 -23.68 21.17 -24.73
CA ALA A 21 -22.28 20.80 -24.59
C ALA A 21 -22.28 19.29 -24.26
N ALA A 22 -21.70 18.51 -25.17
CA ALA A 22 -21.20 17.15 -24.96
C ALA A 22 -22.11 16.12 -24.26
N LEU A 23 -23.07 15.56 -24.98
CA LEU A 23 -23.33 14.11 -24.88
C LEU A 23 -22.53 13.44 -25.99
N ALA A 24 -21.21 13.47 -25.85
CA ALA A 24 -20.26 12.78 -26.72
C ALA A 24 -18.90 12.73 -26.00
N ASP A 25 -18.83 11.96 -24.94
CA ASP A 25 -17.77 10.97 -24.79
C ASP A 25 -18.46 9.74 -24.20
N ASP A 26 -18.16 8.57 -24.74
CA ASP A 26 -18.49 7.32 -24.07
C ASP A 26 -17.94 7.47 -22.63
N PRO A 27 -18.74 7.35 -21.56
CA PRO A 27 -18.18 7.43 -20.22
C PRO A 27 -17.06 6.40 -20.16
N ARG A 28 -15.82 6.86 -20.02
CA ARG A 28 -14.67 5.97 -19.90
C ARG A 28 -14.93 5.12 -18.67
N ASP A 29 -15.17 3.83 -18.91
CA ASP A 29 -15.56 2.91 -17.86
C ASP A 29 -14.28 2.36 -17.24
N PHE A 30 -13.85 3.03 -16.17
CA PHE A 30 -12.76 2.54 -15.34
C PHE A 30 -13.21 1.25 -14.66
N ILE A 31 -12.37 0.22 -14.74
CA ILE A 31 -12.56 -1.03 -14.00
C ILE A 31 -11.84 -1.00 -12.64
N TYR A 32 -10.88 -0.09 -12.47
CA TYR A 32 -10.13 0.12 -11.24
C TYR A 32 -9.60 1.56 -11.17
N ILE A 33 -9.33 2.05 -9.97
CA ILE A 33 -8.60 3.31 -9.70
C ILE A 33 -7.48 3.02 -8.69
N TYR A 34 -6.37 3.73 -8.77
CA TYR A 34 -5.24 3.51 -7.86
C TYR A 34 -4.25 4.69 -7.81
N PRO A 35 -3.50 4.84 -6.71
CA PRO A 35 -2.33 5.72 -6.62
C PRO A 35 -1.30 5.43 -7.71
N ASP A 36 -0.92 6.45 -8.47
CA ASP A 36 0.17 6.35 -9.45
C ASP A 36 1.53 6.21 -8.75
N GLU A 37 1.69 6.82 -7.58
CA GLU A 37 2.98 6.88 -6.87
C GLU A 37 3.32 5.64 -6.03
N SER A 38 2.39 4.70 -5.85
CA SER A 38 2.63 3.51 -5.03
C SER A 38 2.06 2.27 -5.68
N ALA A 39 2.95 1.38 -6.12
CA ALA A 39 2.58 0.07 -6.67
C ALA A 39 1.83 -0.81 -5.65
N ASN A 40 1.89 -0.45 -4.36
CA ASN A 40 1.44 -1.27 -3.25
C ASN A 40 0.31 -0.65 -2.45
N TYR A 41 0.01 0.63 -2.70
CA TYR A 41 -0.98 1.43 -1.96
C TYR A 41 -0.62 1.64 -0.50
N ASN A 42 0.67 1.60 -0.16
CA ASN A 42 1.18 1.83 1.19
C ASN A 42 2.14 3.01 1.20
N PHE A 43 2.14 3.76 2.28
CA PHE A 43 3.09 4.82 2.52
C PHE A 43 3.47 4.83 4.00
N VAL A 44 4.77 4.94 4.30
CA VAL A 44 5.30 5.04 5.65
C VAL A 44 5.84 6.45 5.88
N PHE A 45 5.52 7.04 7.03
CA PHE A 45 5.91 8.41 7.36
C PHE A 45 6.51 8.53 8.74
N ASP A 46 7.59 9.29 8.82
CA ASP A 46 8.15 9.75 10.09
C ASP A 46 7.27 10.87 10.68
N VAL A 47 6.64 10.60 11.83
CA VAL A 47 5.77 11.51 12.60
C VAL A 47 6.43 12.04 13.87
N SER A 48 7.75 11.90 14.02
CA SER A 48 8.49 12.28 15.24
C SER A 48 8.35 13.78 15.57
N ASP A 49 8.32 14.62 14.54
CA ASP A 49 8.11 16.07 14.66
C ASP A 49 6.63 16.47 14.82
N GLY A 50 5.72 15.50 14.96
CA GLY A 50 4.29 15.68 15.15
C GLY A 50 3.48 15.26 13.92
N SER A 51 2.85 16.21 13.25
CA SER A 51 2.03 15.92 12.07
C SER A 51 2.83 16.05 10.79
N VAL A 52 2.69 15.09 9.88
CA VAL A 52 3.32 15.09 8.57
C VAL A 52 2.26 15.14 7.47
N ASP A 53 2.49 16.00 6.48
CA ASP A 53 1.68 15.98 5.26
C ASP A 53 2.27 14.93 4.31
N THR A 54 1.43 14.03 3.81
CA THR A 54 1.83 13.11 2.75
C THR A 54 2.29 13.91 1.52
N PRO A 55 3.14 13.31 0.66
CA PRO A 55 3.17 13.70 -0.75
C PRO A 55 1.75 13.76 -1.31
N GLU A 56 1.57 14.56 -2.36
CA GLU A 56 0.33 14.55 -3.12
C GLU A 56 0.15 13.12 -3.68
N ILE A 57 -0.97 12.48 -3.34
CA ILE A 57 -1.34 11.15 -3.84
C ILE A 57 -2.24 11.38 -5.05
N HIS A 58 -1.77 11.00 -6.23
CA HIS A 58 -2.46 11.12 -7.49
C HIS A 58 -3.16 9.82 -7.87
N LEU A 59 -4.45 9.87 -8.17
CA LEU A 59 -5.18 8.70 -8.67
C LEU A 59 -5.24 8.65 -10.20
N ILE A 60 -4.92 7.48 -10.74
CA ILE A 60 -5.15 7.11 -12.14
C ILE A 60 -6.19 6.00 -12.24
N GLY A 61 -6.82 5.89 -13.41
CA GLY A 61 -7.82 4.88 -13.70
C GLY A 61 -7.30 3.84 -14.68
N MET A 62 -7.73 2.59 -14.51
CA MET A 62 -7.52 1.53 -15.49
C MET A 62 -8.81 1.27 -16.27
N LEU A 63 -8.73 1.32 -17.59
CA LEU A 63 -9.84 1.03 -18.49
C LEU A 63 -10.05 -0.47 -18.69
N SER A 64 -11.20 -0.84 -19.24
CA SER A 64 -11.57 -2.25 -19.50
C SER A 64 -10.62 -3.01 -20.44
N ASP A 65 -9.78 -2.32 -21.20
CA ASP A 65 -8.74 -2.90 -22.05
C ASP A 65 -7.36 -2.94 -21.38
N TYR A 66 -7.29 -2.69 -20.07
CA TYR A 66 -6.09 -2.64 -19.24
C TYR A 66 -5.11 -1.52 -19.63
N THR A 67 -5.63 -0.44 -20.23
CA THR A 67 -4.86 0.79 -20.43
C THR A 67 -5.07 1.75 -19.26
N GLU A 68 -3.97 2.38 -18.85
CA GLU A 68 -3.97 3.42 -17.81
C GLU A 68 -4.35 4.76 -18.45
N ASP A 69 -5.18 5.54 -17.76
CA ASP A 69 -5.61 6.85 -18.22
C ASP A 69 -5.89 7.79 -17.04
N GLU A 70 -5.57 9.07 -17.22
CA GLU A 70 -5.84 10.10 -16.23
C GLU A 70 -7.34 10.41 -16.20
N LEU A 71 -7.90 10.58 -15.01
CA LEU A 71 -9.28 11.04 -14.88
C LEU A 71 -9.36 12.51 -15.35
N THR A 72 -10.33 12.81 -16.20
CA THR A 72 -10.65 14.19 -16.58
C THR A 72 -11.20 14.95 -15.37
N ALA A 73 -11.21 16.28 -15.44
CA ALA A 73 -11.78 17.11 -14.37
C ALA A 73 -13.26 16.77 -14.02
N GLU A 74 -14.04 16.27 -15.00
CA GLU A 74 -15.44 15.86 -14.76
C GLU A 74 -15.54 14.51 -14.04
N GLU A 75 -14.64 13.57 -14.34
CA GLU A 75 -14.56 12.28 -13.65
C GLU A 75 -13.93 12.43 -12.26
N ALA A 76 -12.89 13.24 -12.14
CA ALA A 76 -12.26 13.62 -10.88
C ALA A 76 -13.26 14.18 -9.87
N ALA A 77 -14.24 14.96 -10.34
CA ALA A 77 -15.31 15.51 -9.51
C ALA A 77 -16.23 14.45 -8.89
N ARG A 78 -16.12 13.18 -9.30
CA ARG A 78 -16.83 12.01 -8.74
C ARG A 78 -16.02 11.26 -7.70
N LEU A 79 -14.76 11.64 -7.47
CA LEU A 79 -13.95 11.08 -6.41
C LEU A 79 -14.43 11.62 -5.06
N THR A 80 -14.61 10.70 -4.13
CA THR A 80 -14.86 11.02 -2.72
C THR A 80 -13.81 10.33 -1.88
N TRP A 81 -13.21 11.10 -0.97
CA TRP A 81 -12.19 10.63 -0.06
C TRP A 81 -12.78 10.47 1.33
N SER A 82 -12.41 9.39 2.00
CA SER A 82 -12.84 9.13 3.36
C SER A 82 -11.70 8.59 4.20
N VAL A 83 -11.60 9.09 5.43
CA VAL A 83 -10.70 8.58 6.46
C VAL A 83 -11.61 8.12 7.61
N PRO A 84 -11.87 6.82 7.76
CA PRO A 84 -12.85 6.34 8.73
C PRO A 84 -12.34 6.48 10.17
N GLY A 85 -13.05 7.27 10.98
CA GLY A 85 -13.15 7.06 12.42
C GLY A 85 -11.86 7.13 13.27
N THR A 86 -10.76 7.66 12.73
CA THR A 86 -9.54 7.94 13.47
C THR A 86 -9.22 9.44 13.48
N ASP A 87 -8.62 9.92 14.56
CA ASP A 87 -8.03 11.25 14.68
C ASP A 87 -6.55 11.27 14.20
N ALA A 88 -6.02 10.12 13.78
CA ALA A 88 -4.63 9.91 13.33
C ALA A 88 -4.37 10.33 11.88
N ALA A 89 -5.42 10.63 11.11
CA ALA A 89 -5.27 11.25 9.80
C ALA A 89 -6.45 12.16 9.45
N THR A 90 -6.16 13.20 8.70
CA THR A 90 -7.17 14.15 8.20
C THR A 90 -6.90 14.50 6.74
N LEU A 91 -7.98 14.70 5.98
CA LEU A 91 -7.88 15.19 4.60
C LEU A 91 -7.55 16.69 4.63
N SER A 92 -6.40 17.05 4.09
CA SER A 92 -5.83 18.40 4.22
C SER A 92 -6.06 19.24 2.99
N ALA A 93 -5.97 18.62 1.81
CA ALA A 93 -6.41 19.19 0.55
C ALA A 93 -6.84 18.07 -0.39
N ALA A 94 -7.89 18.30 -1.18
CA ALA A 94 -8.23 17.45 -2.32
C ALA A 94 -8.52 18.35 -3.51
N SER A 95 -7.90 18.08 -4.66
CA SER A 95 -8.05 18.85 -5.88
C SER A 95 -8.04 17.93 -7.09
N GLY A 96 -9.20 17.69 -7.68
CA GLY A 96 -9.29 16.78 -8.82
C GLY A 96 -8.91 15.36 -8.40
N ASN A 97 -7.84 14.81 -9.00
CA ASN A 97 -7.37 13.44 -8.78
C ASN A 97 -6.41 13.35 -7.59
N ASP A 98 -6.05 14.49 -7.04
CA ASP A 98 -4.98 14.63 -6.08
C ASP A 98 -5.53 14.81 -4.67
N VAL A 99 -4.87 14.18 -3.70
CA VAL A 99 -5.12 14.41 -2.27
C VAL A 99 -3.83 14.59 -1.49
N VAL A 100 -3.86 15.51 -0.53
CA VAL A 100 -2.86 15.62 0.53
C VAL A 100 -3.55 15.26 1.84
N ILE A 101 -2.93 14.36 2.58
CA ILE A 101 -3.43 13.84 3.85
C ILE A 101 -2.44 14.28 4.93
N THR A 102 -2.92 14.85 6.02
CA THR A 102 -2.07 15.04 7.21
C THR A 102 -2.20 13.80 8.09
N VAL A 103 -1.09 13.12 8.32
CA VAL A 103 -0.95 12.02 9.27
C VAL A 103 -0.45 12.60 10.60
N THR A 104 -1.14 12.30 11.69
CA THR A 104 -0.94 12.88 13.02
C THR A 104 -0.76 11.83 14.11
N GLY A 105 -1.20 10.59 13.85
CA GLY A 105 -1.15 9.49 14.81
C GLY A 105 -0.06 8.47 14.45
N ARG A 106 0.42 7.84 15.51
CA ARG A 106 1.44 6.79 15.50
C ARG A 106 0.77 5.43 15.33
N ASP A 107 1.49 4.46 14.78
CA ASP A 107 1.24 3.01 14.93
C ASP A 107 -0.20 2.57 14.62
N GLU A 108 -0.92 3.34 13.82
CA GLU A 108 -2.27 3.03 13.39
C GLU A 108 -2.22 2.62 11.92
N ASP A 109 -2.84 1.48 11.60
CA ASP A 109 -3.16 1.08 10.23
C ASP A 109 -4.21 2.06 9.68
N ILE A 110 -3.78 3.25 9.25
CA ILE A 110 -4.66 4.29 8.73
C ILE A 110 -5.05 3.88 7.32
N THR A 111 -6.31 3.49 7.15
CA THR A 111 -6.86 3.23 5.82
C THR A 111 -7.63 4.45 5.34
N VAL A 112 -7.10 5.11 4.31
CA VAL A 112 -7.81 6.14 3.55
C VAL A 112 -8.45 5.48 2.35
N THR A 113 -9.74 5.74 2.10
CA THR A 113 -10.44 5.17 0.96
C THR A 113 -10.84 6.26 -0.01
N ALA A 114 -10.36 6.15 -1.25
CA ALA A 114 -10.92 6.89 -2.38
C ALA A 114 -12.03 6.06 -3.03
N THR A 115 -13.17 6.67 -3.28
CA THR A 115 -14.30 6.06 -3.98
C THR A 115 -14.67 6.88 -5.20
N TYR A 116 -14.61 6.26 -6.37
CA TYR A 116 -15.12 6.79 -7.62
C TYR A 116 -16.56 6.33 -7.84
N ASP A 117 -17.49 7.27 -7.83
CA ASP A 117 -18.90 7.07 -8.20
C ASP A 117 -18.99 6.82 -9.71
N ASN A 118 -19.06 5.55 -10.10
CA ASN A 118 -19.09 5.15 -11.50
C ASN A 118 -20.53 5.28 -12.04
N PRO A 119 -20.80 6.08 -13.09
CA PRO A 119 -22.15 6.31 -13.58
C PRO A 119 -22.76 5.09 -14.29
N THR A 120 -21.94 4.13 -14.71
CA THR A 120 -22.33 2.99 -15.54
C THR A 120 -22.26 1.66 -14.81
N THR A 121 -21.41 1.54 -13.79
CA THR A 121 -21.21 0.30 -13.01
C THR A 121 -21.34 0.53 -11.52
N ALA A 122 -20.91 -0.44 -10.70
CA ALA A 122 -20.75 -0.23 -9.27
C ALA A 122 -19.61 0.75 -8.99
N ASP A 123 -19.71 1.47 -7.87
CA ASP A 123 -18.64 2.32 -7.34
C ASP A 123 -17.35 1.51 -7.17
N ILE A 124 -16.24 2.20 -7.40
CA ILE A 124 -14.90 1.62 -7.28
C ILE A 124 -14.24 2.27 -6.07
N SER A 125 -13.90 1.46 -5.09
CA SER A 125 -13.19 1.92 -3.89
C SER A 125 -11.79 1.34 -3.87
N VAL A 126 -10.79 2.20 -3.65
CA VAL A 126 -9.40 1.81 -3.43
C VAL A 126 -8.99 2.17 -2.00
N PRO A 127 -8.58 1.20 -1.18
CA PRO A 127 -7.95 1.47 0.10
C PRO A 127 -6.49 1.86 -0.12
N ILE A 128 -6.06 2.90 0.59
CA ILE A 128 -4.70 3.40 0.65
C ILE A 128 -4.29 3.37 2.12
N PHE A 129 -3.19 2.69 2.39
CA PHE A 129 -2.72 2.46 3.74
C PHE A 129 -1.59 3.44 4.03
N LEU A 130 -1.72 4.15 5.14
CA LEU A 130 -0.73 5.07 5.65
C LEU A 130 -0.29 4.57 7.02
N VAL A 131 1.00 4.62 7.30
CA VAL A 131 1.55 4.25 8.60
C VAL A 131 2.44 5.38 9.09
N GLY A 132 2.14 5.91 10.27
CA GLY A 132 3.00 6.88 10.96
C GLY A 132 3.93 6.17 11.94
N GLU A 133 5.24 6.27 11.75
CA GLU A 133 6.27 5.78 12.67
C GLU A 133 7.02 6.93 13.36
N ASP A 134 7.51 6.69 14.56
CA ASP A 134 8.18 7.70 15.39
C ASP A 134 9.60 7.23 15.76
N GLU A 135 10.62 8.02 15.41
CA GLU A 135 12.03 7.76 15.69
C GLU A 135 12.31 7.70 17.21
N ASP A 136 11.50 8.38 18.02
CA ASP A 136 11.60 8.38 19.47
C ASP A 136 10.99 7.11 20.10
N ASP A 137 10.16 6.35 19.37
CA ASP A 137 9.50 5.11 19.81
C ASP A 137 10.12 3.87 19.15
N THR A 138 11.45 3.82 19.14
CA THR A 138 12.20 2.73 18.51
C THR A 138 12.16 1.45 19.33
N ALA A 139 11.27 0.53 18.96
CA ALA A 139 11.36 -0.85 19.41
C ALA A 139 12.54 -1.54 18.70
N SER A 140 13.71 -1.58 19.33
CA SER A 140 14.87 -2.33 18.78
C SER A 140 14.59 -3.82 18.53
N THR A 141 13.54 -4.37 19.17
CA THR A 141 13.05 -5.74 18.98
C THR A 141 11.58 -5.87 19.36
N VAL A 142 10.85 -6.80 18.74
CA VAL A 142 9.54 -7.28 19.20
C VAL A 142 9.65 -8.76 19.61
N SER A 143 9.17 -9.10 20.80
CA SER A 143 9.30 -10.45 21.37
C SER A 143 8.02 -11.27 21.27
N SER A 144 8.16 -12.59 21.46
CA SER A 144 7.04 -13.54 21.48
C SER A 144 6.33 -13.67 20.14
N ILE A 145 7.05 -13.50 19.03
CA ILE A 145 6.51 -13.64 17.68
C ILE A 145 6.58 -15.10 17.25
N ASN A 146 5.53 -15.59 16.58
CA ASN A 146 5.56 -16.89 15.92
C ASN A 146 5.65 -16.67 14.42
N VAL A 147 6.66 -17.24 13.76
CA VAL A 147 6.83 -17.12 12.31
C VAL A 147 6.79 -18.50 11.67
N THR A 148 5.97 -18.65 10.64
CA THR A 148 5.98 -19.82 9.75
C THR A 148 6.25 -19.36 8.32
N VAL A 149 7.15 -20.04 7.62
CA VAL A 149 7.36 -19.87 6.16
C VAL A 149 7.21 -21.23 5.51
N ASP A 150 6.20 -21.36 4.66
CA ASP A 150 5.79 -22.59 3.98
C ASP A 150 5.97 -22.39 2.47
N GLY A 151 7.08 -22.92 1.94
CA GLY A 151 7.43 -22.86 0.53
C GLY A 151 7.16 -24.19 -0.18
N TYR A 152 7.21 -24.17 -1.52
CA TYR A 152 7.13 -25.41 -2.30
C TYR A 152 8.49 -26.12 -2.39
N THR A 153 9.57 -25.36 -2.54
CA THR A 153 10.95 -25.89 -2.62
C THR A 153 11.81 -25.55 -1.42
N VAL A 154 11.38 -24.60 -0.59
CA VAL A 154 12.05 -24.19 0.64
C VAL A 154 11.60 -25.07 1.80
N PRO A 155 12.50 -25.59 2.65
CA PRO A 155 12.11 -26.31 3.85
C PRO A 155 11.25 -25.44 4.77
N ASP A 156 10.18 -26.02 5.32
CA ASP A 156 9.30 -25.34 6.26
C ASP A 156 10.09 -24.71 7.42
N VAL A 157 9.95 -23.40 7.57
CA VAL A 157 10.47 -22.66 8.71
C VAL A 157 9.36 -22.52 9.74
N ASN A 158 9.64 -22.89 10.99
CA ASN A 158 8.75 -22.65 12.12
C ASN A 158 9.56 -22.17 13.32
N LEU A 159 9.48 -20.86 13.59
CA LEU A 159 10.12 -20.20 14.72
C LEU A 159 9.08 -19.72 15.73
N PRO A 160 8.75 -20.54 16.74
CA PRO A 160 7.82 -20.14 17.78
C PRO A 160 8.50 -19.26 18.84
N ASN A 161 7.77 -18.25 19.32
CA ASN A 161 8.12 -17.41 20.45
C ASN A 161 9.52 -16.77 20.33
N TYR A 162 9.81 -16.22 19.16
CA TYR A 162 11.09 -15.61 18.84
C TYR A 162 11.09 -14.10 19.06
N THR A 163 12.28 -13.52 19.19
CA THR A 163 12.47 -12.07 19.29
C THR A 163 12.94 -11.55 17.94
N ILE A 164 12.11 -10.77 17.27
CA ILE A 164 12.39 -10.19 15.97
C ILE A 164 13.09 -8.85 16.19
N PRO A 165 14.31 -8.68 15.66
CA PRO A 165 15.00 -7.42 15.76
C PRO A 165 14.58 -6.42 14.70
N LEU A 166 14.84 -5.14 14.98
CA LEU A 166 14.86 -4.10 13.96
C LEU A 166 16.19 -4.14 13.21
N PHE A 167 16.12 -4.08 11.88
CA PHE A 167 17.27 -3.95 11.00
C PHE A 167 16.82 -3.26 9.71
N ASP A 168 17.70 -2.52 9.07
CA ASP A 168 17.39 -1.90 7.78
C ASP A 168 17.25 -3.00 6.71
N VAL A 169 16.03 -3.19 6.18
CA VAL A 169 15.72 -4.18 5.14
C VAL A 169 16.62 -3.97 3.92
N GLY A 170 16.92 -2.73 3.55
CA GLY A 170 17.78 -2.40 2.42
C GLY A 170 19.24 -2.75 2.63
N THR A 171 19.72 -2.82 3.87
CA THR A 171 21.07 -3.37 4.14
C THR A 171 21.17 -4.86 3.88
N VAL A 172 20.06 -5.59 3.95
CA VAL A 172 19.99 -7.04 3.76
C VAL A 172 19.73 -7.38 2.28
N THR A 173 18.78 -6.69 1.65
CA THR A 173 18.33 -7.02 0.29
C THR A 173 18.97 -6.16 -0.79
N GLY A 174 19.61 -5.05 -0.42
CA GLY A 174 20.21 -4.08 -1.34
C GLY A 174 19.24 -3.03 -1.88
N ASP A 175 17.98 -3.04 -1.42
CA ASP A 175 16.93 -2.09 -1.83
C ASP A 175 16.56 -1.19 -0.64
N ASN A 176 16.96 0.08 -0.69
CA ASN A 176 16.58 1.07 0.32
C ASN A 176 15.23 1.66 -0.04
N ASP A 177 14.26 1.61 0.87
CA ASP A 177 12.89 2.05 0.61
C ASP A 177 12.32 2.90 1.74
N ASN A 178 11.57 3.93 1.35
CA ASN A 178 10.82 4.80 2.25
C ASN A 178 9.45 4.19 2.64
N ASP A 179 8.92 3.19 1.91
CA ASP A 179 7.64 2.52 2.22
C ASP A 179 7.81 1.26 3.10
N VAL A 180 8.93 1.17 3.81
CA VAL A 180 9.22 0.18 4.84
C VAL A 180 9.32 0.88 6.19
N LEU A 181 8.81 0.24 7.25
CA LEU A 181 9.04 0.71 8.62
C LEU A 181 10.54 0.72 8.96
N ASN A 182 11.06 1.90 9.29
CA ASN A 182 12.48 2.13 9.60
C ASN A 182 12.76 2.13 11.10
N TYR A 183 11.75 2.43 11.92
CA TYR A 183 11.90 2.57 13.37
C TYR A 183 11.26 1.43 14.16
N ASN A 184 10.47 0.58 13.51
CA ASN A 184 9.77 -0.55 14.14
C ASN A 184 9.84 -1.84 13.31
N PRO A 185 10.04 -3.02 13.95
CA PRO A 185 10.01 -4.30 13.24
C PRO A 185 8.65 -4.56 12.60
N SER A 186 8.67 -4.96 11.34
CA SER A 186 7.48 -5.27 10.55
C SER A 186 7.41 -6.73 10.13
N VAL A 187 6.31 -7.14 9.48
CA VAL A 187 6.14 -8.53 9.03
C VAL A 187 7.26 -8.99 8.09
N ILE A 188 7.77 -8.10 7.23
CA ILE A 188 8.91 -8.47 6.38
C ILE A 188 10.18 -8.70 7.20
N HIS A 189 10.43 -7.91 8.26
CA HIS A 189 11.57 -8.13 9.15
C HIS A 189 11.53 -9.52 9.77
N ALA A 190 10.36 -9.96 10.23
CA ALA A 190 10.18 -11.29 10.80
C ALA A 190 10.41 -12.41 9.77
N ALA A 191 9.96 -12.24 8.53
CA ALA A 191 10.13 -13.23 7.47
C ALA A 191 11.60 -13.43 7.12
N LEU A 192 12.31 -12.33 6.84
CA LEU A 192 13.73 -12.34 6.50
C LEU A 192 14.54 -12.91 7.66
N TYR A 193 14.30 -12.42 8.88
CA TYR A 193 15.01 -12.91 10.05
C TYR A 193 14.76 -14.41 10.30
N ALA A 194 13.54 -14.90 10.08
CA ALA A 194 13.24 -16.31 10.24
C ALA A 194 13.92 -17.19 9.19
N LEU A 195 13.95 -16.74 7.93
CA LEU A 195 14.64 -17.41 6.85
C LEU A 195 16.14 -17.50 7.12
N GLU A 196 16.74 -16.41 7.59
CA GLU A 196 18.15 -16.38 7.99
C GLU A 196 18.42 -17.39 9.10
N VAL A 197 17.74 -17.29 10.25
CA VAL A 197 17.95 -18.18 11.41
C VAL A 197 17.74 -19.66 11.08
N ALA A 198 16.80 -19.97 10.18
CA ALA A 198 16.48 -21.36 9.86
C ALA A 198 17.47 -22.02 8.87
N ASN A 199 18.17 -21.23 8.06
CA ASN A 199 18.97 -21.74 6.96
C ASN A 199 20.46 -21.34 7.02
N ASP A 200 20.80 -20.33 7.82
CA ASP A 200 22.18 -20.04 8.20
C ASP A 200 22.73 -21.20 9.05
N ASN A 201 23.98 -21.59 8.78
CA ASN A 201 24.67 -22.64 9.52
C ASN A 201 25.29 -22.11 10.82
N ASP A 202 25.37 -20.78 10.98
CA ASP A 202 25.88 -20.16 12.19
C ASP A 202 24.78 -20.14 13.27
N ALA A 203 25.16 -20.60 14.47
CA ALA A 203 24.23 -20.67 15.60
C ALA A 203 23.99 -19.27 16.16
N TYR A 204 23.09 -18.51 15.53
CA TYR A 204 22.91 -17.10 15.84
C TYR A 204 22.34 -16.78 17.21
N VAL A 205 22.78 -15.63 17.75
CA VAL A 205 22.20 -14.89 18.88
C VAL A 205 22.14 -13.40 18.51
N TRP A 206 20.99 -12.74 18.67
CA TRP A 206 20.86 -11.29 18.41
C TRP A 206 21.99 -10.46 19.03
N GLY A 207 22.66 -9.65 18.22
CA GLY A 207 23.84 -8.87 18.60
C GLY A 207 25.19 -9.57 18.43
N ASP A 208 25.24 -10.74 17.77
CA ASP A 208 26.50 -11.35 17.35
C ASP A 208 27.21 -10.46 16.32
N PRO A 209 28.46 -10.02 16.58
CA PRO A 209 29.23 -9.24 15.62
C PRO A 209 29.64 -10.01 14.35
N ASN A 210 29.43 -11.33 14.29
CA ASN A 210 29.71 -12.16 13.12
C ASN A 210 28.49 -12.41 12.23
N TRP A 211 27.32 -11.89 12.58
CA TRP A 211 26.13 -11.99 11.75
C TRP A 211 26.31 -11.24 10.43
N ASP A 212 26.18 -11.95 9.31
CA ASP A 212 26.54 -11.44 8.00
C ASP A 212 25.44 -11.57 6.94
N TRP A 213 24.22 -11.99 7.32
CA TRP A 213 23.07 -12.11 6.42
C TRP A 213 23.40 -12.95 5.17
N ASP A 214 24.08 -14.07 5.35
CA ASP A 214 24.63 -14.86 4.24
C ASP A 214 23.57 -15.70 3.51
N TYR A 215 22.46 -16.00 4.18
CA TYR A 215 21.35 -16.71 3.58
C TYR A 215 20.40 -15.76 2.85
N VAL A 216 19.89 -14.72 3.52
CA VAL A 216 18.96 -13.72 2.98
C VAL A 216 19.73 -12.73 2.11
N THR A 217 20.06 -13.21 0.93
CA THR A 217 20.71 -12.43 -0.13
C THR A 217 19.79 -12.38 -1.35
N PRO A 218 20.02 -11.45 -2.31
CA PRO A 218 19.28 -11.41 -3.57
C PRO A 218 19.30 -12.72 -4.39
N ALA A 219 20.21 -13.65 -4.07
CA ALA A 219 20.27 -14.96 -4.71
C ALA A 219 19.24 -15.97 -4.16
N ASN A 220 18.85 -15.82 -2.89
CA ASN A 220 17.93 -16.72 -2.21
C ASN A 220 16.60 -16.06 -1.85
N VAL A 221 16.57 -14.75 -1.69
CA VAL A 221 15.36 -14.00 -1.37
C VAL A 221 15.24 -12.83 -2.32
N THR A 222 14.07 -12.66 -2.92
CA THR A 222 13.80 -11.50 -3.77
C THR A 222 12.56 -10.81 -3.24
N LEU A 223 12.64 -9.49 -3.06
CA LEU A 223 11.50 -8.65 -2.77
C LEU A 223 11.08 -7.93 -4.06
N ILE A 224 9.78 -7.75 -4.27
CA ILE A 224 9.22 -6.89 -5.31
C ILE A 224 8.59 -5.69 -4.63
N SER A 225 8.75 -4.54 -5.29
CA SER A 225 8.32 -3.22 -4.84
C SER A 225 8.84 -2.93 -3.43
N GLU A 226 10.12 -2.58 -3.40
CA GLU A 226 10.74 -1.86 -2.28
C GLU A 226 10.62 -2.52 -0.89
N GLY A 227 10.32 -3.81 -0.82
CA GLY A 227 10.27 -4.58 0.42
C GLY A 227 8.85 -4.94 0.87
N ALA A 228 7.84 -4.49 0.12
CA ALA A 228 6.44 -4.77 0.39
C ALA A 228 6.02 -6.22 0.11
N TYR A 229 6.63 -6.87 -0.90
CA TYR A 229 6.26 -8.22 -1.30
C TYR A 229 7.46 -9.15 -1.37
N LEU A 230 7.38 -10.27 -0.65
CA LEU A 230 8.24 -11.42 -0.91
C LEU A 230 7.86 -12.01 -2.27
N SER A 231 8.77 -12.01 -3.23
CA SER A 231 8.50 -12.53 -4.58
C SER A 231 9.17 -13.86 -4.87
N ALA A 232 10.28 -14.13 -4.18
CA ALA A 232 10.98 -15.39 -4.27
C ALA A 232 11.60 -15.74 -2.92
N VAL A 233 11.50 -17.02 -2.58
CA VAL A 233 12.44 -17.67 -1.67
C VAL A 233 12.98 -18.89 -2.41
N TYR A 234 14.29 -18.94 -2.60
CA TYR A 234 14.99 -19.93 -3.40
C TYR A 234 14.40 -20.05 -4.83
N SER A 235 13.92 -21.23 -5.21
CA SER A 235 13.28 -21.47 -6.51
C SER A 235 11.77 -21.28 -6.53
N ASP A 236 11.16 -20.82 -5.43
CA ASP A 236 9.73 -20.51 -5.36
C ASP A 236 9.46 -19.12 -5.94
N ASN A 237 9.66 -19.00 -7.26
CA ASN A 237 9.60 -17.76 -8.04
C ASN A 237 8.91 -17.95 -9.41
N SER A 238 8.05 -18.96 -9.52
CA SER A 238 7.37 -19.29 -10.77
C SER A 238 6.40 -18.20 -11.21
N THR A 239 6.25 -18.05 -12.54
CA THR A 239 5.26 -17.13 -13.15
C THR A 239 3.81 -17.44 -12.82
N ASN A 240 3.53 -18.64 -12.29
CA ASN A 240 2.20 -19.07 -11.88
C ASN A 240 2.08 -19.23 -10.36
N GLY A 241 2.98 -18.64 -9.59
CA GLY A 241 2.93 -18.68 -8.14
C GLY A 241 3.29 -17.35 -7.51
N TYR A 242 2.91 -17.21 -6.25
CA TYR A 242 3.09 -15.99 -5.47
C TYR A 242 3.16 -16.33 -3.99
N TRP A 243 3.83 -15.48 -3.23
CA TRP A 243 3.82 -15.55 -1.78
C TRP A 243 2.70 -14.68 -1.24
N MET A 244 2.05 -15.17 -0.18
CA MET A 244 1.05 -14.43 0.56
C MET A 244 1.36 -14.57 2.04
N PHE A 245 1.04 -13.55 2.81
CA PHE A 245 1.23 -13.57 4.25
C PHE A 245 -0.08 -13.36 4.99
N THR A 246 -0.12 -13.83 6.23
CA THR A 246 -1.19 -13.54 7.18
C THR A 246 -0.60 -13.18 8.53
N VAL A 247 -1.31 -12.34 9.26
CA VAL A 247 -1.02 -12.01 10.65
C VAL A 247 -2.21 -12.45 11.49
N ASN A 248 -1.97 -13.26 12.51
CA ASN A 248 -3.01 -13.82 13.38
C ASN A 248 -4.12 -14.54 12.59
N SER A 249 -3.75 -15.22 11.50
CA SER A 249 -4.65 -15.92 10.55
C SER A 249 -5.57 -15.02 9.73
N ALA A 250 -5.30 -13.72 9.68
CA ALA A 250 -5.99 -12.76 8.83
C ALA A 250 -5.05 -12.19 7.77
N ASP A 251 -5.58 -11.93 6.58
CA ASP A 251 -4.91 -11.10 5.58
C ASP A 251 -5.00 -9.64 6.04
N PRO A 252 -3.86 -8.94 6.26
CA PRO A 252 -3.88 -7.54 6.66
C PRO A 252 -4.41 -6.60 5.57
N GLY A 253 -4.43 -7.05 4.31
CA GLY A 253 -4.92 -6.27 3.17
C GLY A 253 -3.96 -5.19 2.68
N HIS A 254 -2.71 -5.21 3.15
CA HIS A 254 -1.69 -4.20 2.88
C HIS A 254 -0.29 -4.79 2.92
N ALA A 255 0.76 -4.02 2.58
CA ALA A 255 2.11 -4.56 2.45
C ALA A 255 2.70 -5.08 3.77
N ALA A 256 3.54 -6.12 3.68
CA ALA A 256 4.23 -6.68 4.83
C ALA A 256 5.30 -5.74 5.42
N SER A 257 5.82 -4.83 4.59
CA SER A 257 6.80 -3.81 4.99
C SER A 257 6.20 -2.77 5.95
N ALA A 258 4.90 -2.49 5.79
CA ALA A 258 4.16 -1.48 6.55
C ALA A 258 3.41 -2.05 7.77
N HIS A 259 3.25 -3.38 7.88
CA HIS A 259 2.57 -3.98 9.03
C HIS A 259 3.50 -4.08 10.25
N GLN A 260 3.29 -3.22 11.24
CA GLN A 260 4.06 -3.22 12.49
C GLN A 260 3.78 -4.48 13.32
N LEU A 261 4.83 -5.08 13.88
CA LEU A 261 4.70 -6.24 14.73
C LEU A 261 4.37 -5.87 16.17
N HIS A 262 3.47 -6.66 16.75
CA HIS A 262 3.09 -6.61 18.14
C HIS A 262 3.43 -7.93 18.84
N ALA A 263 3.69 -7.84 20.14
CA ALA A 263 3.99 -9.03 20.93
C ALA A 263 2.86 -10.06 20.82
N ASN A 264 3.22 -11.33 20.62
CA ASN A 264 2.33 -12.47 20.40
C ASN A 264 1.72 -12.59 18.99
N ASP A 265 2.12 -11.75 18.04
CA ASP A 265 1.68 -11.94 16.66
C ASP A 265 2.14 -13.28 16.10
N SER A 266 1.27 -13.87 15.29
CA SER A 266 1.52 -15.10 14.55
C SER A 266 1.51 -14.82 13.05
N ILE A 267 2.67 -14.93 12.44
CA ILE A 267 2.90 -14.65 11.02
C ILE A 267 3.00 -15.97 10.26
N ALA A 268 2.30 -16.09 9.15
CA ALA A 268 2.47 -17.19 8.23
C ALA A 268 2.67 -16.66 6.81
N TRP A 269 3.78 -17.05 6.18
CA TRP A 269 4.06 -16.87 4.76
C TRP A 269 3.85 -18.18 4.04
N THR A 270 3.07 -18.18 2.96
CA THR A 270 2.77 -19.38 2.20
C THR A 270 2.95 -19.11 0.72
N TYR A 271 3.68 -20.00 0.04
CA TYR A 271 3.79 -20.02 -1.41
C TYR A 271 2.61 -20.74 -2.03
N TYR A 272 1.89 -20.06 -2.91
CA TYR A 272 0.82 -20.62 -3.71
C TYR A 272 1.31 -20.83 -5.14
N HIS A 273 1.02 -22.00 -5.71
CA HIS A 273 1.28 -22.31 -7.11
C HIS A 273 -0.01 -22.77 -7.78
N TYR A 274 -0.34 -22.17 -8.91
CA TYR A 274 -1.50 -22.51 -9.74
C TYR A 274 -1.18 -23.48 -10.89
#